data_AF-A0A2E8VHM7-F1
#
_entry.id   AF-A0A2E8VHM7-F1
#
_cell.length_a   1.000
_cell.length_b   1.000
_cell.length_c   1.000
_cell.angle_alpha   90.00
_cell.angle_beta   90.00
_cell.angle_gamma   90.00
#
_symmetry.space_group_name_H-M   'P 1'
#
loop_
_entity.id
_entity.type
_entity.pdbx_description
1 polymer ?
#
loop_
_entity_poly.entity_id
_entity_poly.type
_entity_poly.pdbx_seq_one_letter_code
_entity_poly.pdbx_strand_id
1 'polypeptide(L)' 'MISIKTFHIFFIIISIILFVGYGVYEMNNPTFSGSFSFFPSVFSFFLAFGLIFYCKNVLQKFKTL' A
#
# COMPACT_ATOMS: atom_id res chain seq x y z
N MET A 1 21.99 4.38 -14.30
CA MET A 1 21.77 3.90 -12.91
C MET A 1 20.54 4.62 -12.38
N ILE A 2 19.48 3.88 -12.04
CA ILE A 2 18.35 4.49 -11.33
C ILE A 2 18.89 4.94 -9.96
N SER A 3 18.57 6.15 -9.52
CA SER A 3 18.95 6.59 -8.17
C SER A 3 18.22 5.73 -7.14
N ILE A 4 18.89 5.33 -6.05
CA ILE A 4 18.26 4.62 -4.93
C ILE A 4 16.99 5.35 -4.45
N LYS A 5 16.99 6.69 -4.48
CA LYS A 5 15.83 7.51 -4.12
C LYS A 5 14.62 7.21 -5.02
N THR A 6 14.83 7.14 -6.33
CA THR A 6 13.79 6.87 -7.33
C THR A 6 13.27 5.44 -7.24
N PHE A 7 14.16 4.47 -7.03
CA PHE A 7 13.77 3.06 -6.84
C PHE A 7 12.89 2.88 -5.60
N HIS A 8 13.24 3.54 -4.49
CA HIS A 8 12.47 3.45 -3.25
C HIS A 8 11.05 4.00 -3.39
N ILE A 9 10.89 5.16 -4.03
CA ILE A 9 9.56 5.73 -4.32
C ILE A 9 8.75 4.80 -5.22
N PHE A 10 9.38 4.28 -6.28
CA PHE A 10 8.73 3.34 -7.19
C PHE A 10 8.22 2.09 -6.46
N PHE A 11 9.03 1.53 -5.56
CA PHE A 11 8.64 0.39 -4.74
C PHE A 11 7.42 0.70 -3.87
N ILE A 12 7.40 1.87 -3.20
CA ILE A 12 6.27 2.29 -2.37
C ILE A 12 4.98 2.40 -3.21
N ILE A 13 5.06 2.98 -4.41
CA ILE A 13 3.90 3.12 -5.31
C ILE A 13 3.36 1.75 -5.70
N ILE A 14 4.23 0.81 -6.10
CA ILE A 14 3.83 -0.56 -6.42
C ILE A 14 3.19 -1.24 -5.23
N SER A 15 3.76 -1.10 -4.03
CA SER A 15 3.17 -1.67 -2.81
C SER A 15 1.77 -1.14 -2.54
N ILE A 16 1.54 0.17 -2.73
CA ILE A 16 0.20 0.77 -2.57
C ILE A 16 -0.78 0.14 -3.57
N ILE A 17 -0.40 0.03 -4.85
CA ILE A 17 -1.24 -0.58 -5.88
C ILE A 17 -1.57 -2.04 -5.53
N LEU A 18 -0.58 -2.80 -5.05
CA LEU A 18 -0.75 -4.19 -4.63
C LEU A 18 -1.73 -4.33 -3.46
N PHE A 19 -1.59 -3.51 -2.41
CA PHE A 19 -2.51 -3.56 -1.26
C PHE A 19 -3.92 -3.11 -1.64
N VAL A 20 -4.07 -2.05 -2.45
CA VAL A 20 -5.40 -1.64 -2.94
C VAL A 20 -6.02 -2.74 -3.80
N GLY A 21 -5.25 -3.32 -4.73
CA GLY A 21 -5.71 -4.42 -5.58
C GLY A 21 -6.12 -5.65 -4.78
N TYR A 22 -5.32 -6.04 -3.78
CA TYR A 22 -5.65 -7.14 -2.89
C TYR A 22 -6.90 -6.85 -2.05
N GLY A 23 -7.05 -5.63 -1.54
CA GLY A 23 -8.21 -5.22 -0.76
C GLY A 23 -9.53 -5.28 -1.56
N VAL A 24 -9.46 -4.88 -2.83
CA VAL A 24 -10.59 -4.99 -3.79
C VAL A 24 -10.83 -6.45 -4.18
N TYR A 25 -9.77 -7.25 -4.39
CA TYR A 25 -9.90 -8.66 -4.70
C TYR A 25 -10.62 -9.42 -3.58
N GLU A 26 -10.24 -9.20 -2.32
CA GLU A 26 -10.88 -9.82 -1.15
C GLU A 26 -12.33 -9.38 -0.97
N MET A 27 -12.68 -8.14 -1.30
CA MET A 27 -14.09 -7.72 -1.29
C MET A 27 -14.95 -8.49 -2.29
N ASN A 28 -14.38 -8.85 -3.45
CA ASN A 28 -15.10 -9.55 -4.50
C ASN A 28 -15.05 -11.08 -4.37
N ASN A 29 -13.98 -11.61 -3.77
CA ASN A 29 -13.74 -13.04 -3.59
C ASN A 29 -13.35 -13.29 -2.12
N PRO A 30 -14.30 -13.21 -1.19
CA PRO A 30 -14.01 -13.40 0.23
C PRO A 30 -13.42 -14.79 0.45
N THR A 31 -12.15 -14.87 0.85
CA THR A 31 -11.51 -16.16 1.16
C THR A 31 -12.01 -16.76 2.47
N PHE A 32 -12.46 -15.91 3.39
CA PHE A 32 -13.08 -16.32 4.64
C PHE A 32 -14.60 -16.34 4.51
N SER A 33 -15.26 -17.21 5.28
CA SER A 33 -16.72 -17.27 5.38
C SER A 33 -17.20 -16.67 6.71
N GLY A 34 -18.26 -15.86 6.65
CA GLY A 34 -18.86 -15.20 7.82
C GLY A 34 -18.39 -13.76 8.07
N SER A 35 -18.61 -13.23 9.27
CA SER A 35 -18.40 -11.81 9.59
C SER A 35 -16.94 -11.34 9.53
N PHE A 36 -15.96 -12.25 9.49
CA PHE A 36 -14.52 -11.94 9.40
C PHE A 36 -14.00 -11.77 7.97
N SER A 37 -14.84 -12.02 6.96
CA SER A 37 -14.46 -11.93 5.53
C SER A 37 -13.93 -10.55 5.12
N PHE A 38 -14.35 -9.48 5.81
CA PHE A 38 -13.91 -8.12 5.53
C PHE A 38 -12.59 -7.73 6.21
N PHE A 39 -12.14 -8.50 7.20
CA PHE A 39 -10.95 -8.18 7.98
C PHE A 39 -9.68 -8.06 7.12
N PRO A 40 -9.39 -9.00 6.18
CA PRO A 40 -8.22 -8.91 5.32
C PRO A 40 -8.28 -7.69 4.38
N SER A 41 -9.46 -7.38 3.85
CA SER A 41 -9.68 -6.22 2.99
C SER A 41 -9.41 -4.89 3.74
N VAL A 42 -10.01 -4.72 4.92
CA VAL A 42 -9.83 -3.52 5.76
C VAL A 42 -8.37 -3.37 6.18
N PHE A 43 -7.72 -4.47 6.57
CA PHE A 43 -6.31 -4.47 6.95
C PHE A 43 -5.42 -4.06 5.77
N SER A 44 -5.71 -4.55 4.57
CA SER A 44 -5.01 -4.17 3.33
C SER A 44 -5.12 -2.67 3.04
N PHE A 45 -6.32 -2.10 3.15
CA PHE A 45 -6.52 -0.67 2.95
C PHE A 45 -5.83 0.16 4.04
N PHE A 46 -5.80 -0.31 5.28
CA PHE A 46 -5.09 0.36 6.37
C PHE A 46 -3.58 0.41 6.10
N LEU A 47 -2.99 -0.69 5.61
CA LEU A 47 -1.59 -0.74 5.20
C LEU A 47 -1.31 0.18 4.00
N ALA A 48 -2.19 0.20 3.01
CA ALA A 48 -2.09 1.12 1.87
C ALA A 48 -2.10 2.59 2.34
N PHE A 49 -2.95 2.94 3.30
CA PHE A 49 -3.02 4.29 3.86
C PHE A 49 -1.73 4.65 4.61
N GLY A 50 -1.19 3.72 5.40
CA GLY A 50 0.11 3.88 6.06
C GLY A 50 1.25 4.09 5.06
N LEU A 51 1.25 3.36 3.95
CA LEU A 51 2.22 3.51 2.85
C LEU A 51 2.11 4.87 2.15
N ILE A 52 0.90 5.40 1.96
CA ILE A 52 0.69 6.75 1.41
C ILE A 52 1.32 7.80 2.33
N PHE A 53 1.10 7.69 3.64
CA PHE A 53 1.68 8.62 4.61
C PHE A 53 3.21 8.50 4.63
N TYR A 54 3.74 7.28 4.61
CA TYR A 54 5.17 7.02 4.49
C TYR A 54 5.76 7.62 3.20
N CYS A 55 5.08 7.47 2.07
CA CYS A 55 5.49 8.04 0.78
C CYS A 55 5.65 9.57 0.88
N LYS A 56 4.67 10.26 1.49
CA LYS A 56 4.75 11.72 1.72
C LYS A 56 5.98 12.10 2.54
N ASN A 57 6.25 11.37 3.62
CA ASN A 57 7.41 11.64 4.48
C ASN A 57 8.74 11.41 3.75
N VAL A 58 8.82 10.35 2.93
CA VAL A 58 10.00 10.05 2.11
C VAL A 58 10.24 11.14 1.07
N LEU A 59 9.18 11.58 0.36
CA LEU A 59 9.27 12.68 -0.61
C LEU A 59 9.72 13.97 0.04
N GLN A 60 9.19 14.30 1.22
CA GLN A 60 9.60 15.48 1.97
C GLN A 60 11.07 15.38 2.38
N LYS A 61 11.50 14.23 2.91
CA LYS A 61 12.89 13.96 3.29
C LYS A 61 13.86 14.11 2.11
N PHE A 62 13.48 13.64 0.93
CA PHE A 62 14.31 13.78 -0.28
C PHE A 62 14.30 15.19 -0.87
N LYS A 63 13.30 16.01 -0.56
CA LYS A 63 13.25 17.42 -0.97
C LYS A 63 14.06 18.32 -0.05
N THR A 64 14.18 17.96 1.23
CA THR A 64 14.98 18.68 2.24
C THR A 64 16.46 18.30 2.26
N LEU A 65 16.86 17.19 1.63
CA LEU A 65 18.23 16.67 1.53
C LEU A 65 18.80 16.82 0.13
#